data_AF-A0AAW8D932-F1
#
_entry.id   AF-A0AAW8D932-F1
#
_cell.length_a   1.000
_cell.length_b   1.000
_cell.length_c   1.000
_cell.angle_alpha   90.00
_cell.angle_beta   90.00
_cell.angle_gamma   90.00
#
_symmetry.space_group_name_H-M   'P 1'
#
loop_
_entity.id
_entity.type
_entity.pdbx_description
1 polymer ?
#
loop_
_entity_poly.entity_id
_entity_poly.type
_entity_poly.pdbx_seq_one_letter_code
_entity_poly.pdbx_strand_id
1 'polypeptide(L)' 'MAAEKNVSVSFRGTPKFKSLLELAATREQRSRTNLLERLLFDHCRKQGIAVPIASKLVTHENAGA' A
#
# COMPACT_ATOMS: atom_id res chain seq x y z
N MET A 1 0.29 18.94 -5.73
CA MET A 1 -0.21 17.83 -4.90
C MET A 1 1.02 17.04 -4.50
N ALA A 2 1.42 17.07 -3.22
CA ALA A 2 2.70 16.49 -2.81
C ALA A 2 2.71 15.00 -3.17
N ALA A 3 3.61 14.60 -4.07
CA ALA A 3 3.75 13.21 -4.46
C ALA A 3 4.07 12.40 -3.20
N GLU A 4 3.13 11.56 -2.78
CA GLU A 4 3.40 10.59 -1.72
C GLU A 4 4.64 9.81 -2.14
N LYS A 5 5.67 9.86 -1.29
CA LYS A 5 6.95 9.21 -1.62
C LYS A 5 6.75 7.72 -1.49
N ASN A 6 6.78 7.00 -2.61
CA ASN A 6 6.80 5.55 -2.60
C ASN A 6 7.98 5.08 -1.74
N VAL A 7 7.68 4.22 -0.75
CA VAL A 7 8.68 3.59 0.11
C VAL A 7 8.97 2.19 -0.41
N SER A 8 10.26 1.86 -0.57
CA SER A 8 10.67 0.52 -0.97
C SER A 8 10.36 -0.50 0.12
N VAL A 9 9.61 -1.54 -0.22
CA VAL A 9 9.30 -2.68 0.66
C VAL A 9 9.98 -3.93 0.13
N SER A 10 10.81 -4.58 0.96
CA SER A 10 11.47 -5.84 0.62
C SER A 10 10.67 -7.03 1.16
N PHE A 11 10.32 -7.97 0.29
CA PHE A 11 9.58 -9.18 0.66
C PHE A 11 10.36 -10.44 0.26
N ARG A 12 10.34 -11.46 1.12
CA ARG A 12 10.84 -12.80 0.79
C ARG A 12 9.65 -13.71 0.55
N GLY A 13 9.60 -14.30 -0.64
CA GLY A 13 8.57 -15.26 -1.02
C GLY A 13 9.17 -16.56 -1.50
N THR A 14 8.31 -17.58 -1.70
CA THR A 14 8.72 -18.82 -2.33
C THR A 14 8.91 -18.63 -3.85
N PRO A 15 9.66 -19.51 -4.52
CA PRO A 15 9.75 -19.49 -5.99
C PRO A 15 8.37 -19.55 -6.66
N LYS A 16 7.46 -20.37 -6.09
CA LYS A 16 6.07 -20.48 -6.56
C LYS A 16 5.32 -19.14 -6.45
N PHE A 17 5.48 -18.41 -5.35
CA PHE A 17 4.87 -17.08 -5.19
C PHE A 17 5.35 -16.11 -6.27
N LYS A 18 6.66 -16.07 -6.53
CA LYS A 18 7.23 -15.23 -7.60
C LYS A 18 6.61 -15.57 -8.96
N SER A 19 6.58 -16.85 -9.35
CA SER A 19 6.05 -17.27 -10.65
C SER A 19 4.56 -16.97 -10.81
N LEU A 20 3.76 -17.16 -9.75
CA LEU A 20 2.33 -16.83 -9.80
C LEU A 20 2.09 -15.32 -9.89
N LEU A 21 2.85 -14.52 -9.13
CA LEU A 21 2.75 -13.06 -9.17
C LEU A 21 3.13 -12.54 -10.56
N GLU A 22 4.18 -13.08 -11.17
CA GLU A 22 4.60 -12.74 -12.53
C GLU A 22 3.50 -13.03 -13.55
N LEU A 23 2.94 -14.24 -13.52
CA LEU A 23 1.88 -14.65 -14.43
C LEU A 23 0.63 -13.79 -14.27
N ALA A 24 0.21 -13.53 -13.03
CA ALA A 24 -0.95 -12.70 -12.75
C ALA A 24 -0.74 -11.24 -13.18
N ALA A 25 0.46 -10.69 -12.94
CA ALA A 25 0.82 -9.33 -13.36
C ALA A 25 0.77 -9.18 -14.88
N THR A 26 1.31 -10.16 -15.62
CA THR A 26 1.21 -10.20 -17.08
C THR A 26 -0.24 -10.27 -17.57
N ARG A 27 -1.08 -11.10 -16.94
CA ARG A 27 -2.50 -11.23 -17.30
C ARG A 27 -3.30 -9.95 -17.08
N GLU A 28 -3.01 -9.20 -16.03
CA GLU A 28 -3.68 -7.94 -15.72
C GLU A 28 -3.02 -6.70 -16.34
N GLN A 29 -1.95 -6.88 -17.14
CA GLN A 29 -1.14 -5.78 -17.71
C GLN A 29 -0.68 -4.76 -16.66
N ARG A 30 -0.26 -5.25 -15.49
CA ARG A 30 0.21 -4.43 -14.36
C ARG A 30 1.64 -4.80 -13.99
N SER A 31 2.34 -3.90 -13.32
CA SER A 31 3.59 -4.26 -12.64
C SER A 31 3.28 -5.22 -11.48
N ARG A 32 4.28 -6.02 -11.09
CA ARG A 32 4.16 -6.96 -9.96
C ARG A 32 3.83 -6.22 -8.67
N THR A 33 4.46 -5.07 -8.44
CA THR A 33 4.21 -4.21 -7.27
C THR A 33 2.78 -3.70 -7.27
N ASN A 34 2.31 -3.12 -8.38
CA ASN A 34 0.96 -2.56 -8.46
C ASN A 34 -0.12 -3.64 -8.31
N LEU A 35 0.13 -4.85 -8.84
CA LEU A 35 -0.78 -5.97 -8.63
C LEU A 35 -0.81 -6.39 -7.16
N LEU A 36 0.37 -6.52 -6.53
CA LEU A 36 0.46 -6.90 -5.13
C LEU A 36 -0.21 -5.86 -4.21
N GLU A 37 0.01 -4.56 -4.46
CA GLU A 37 -0.65 -3.47 -3.76
C GLU A 37 -2.18 -3.55 -3.91
N ARG A 38 -2.68 -3.77 -5.14
CA ARG A 38 -4.11 -3.93 -5.39
C ARG A 38 -4.69 -5.13 -4.64
N LEU A 39 -4.02 -6.28 -4.67
CA LEU A 39 -4.46 -7.49 -3.98
C LEU A 39 -4.50 -7.28 -2.46
N LEU A 40 -3.49 -6.60 -1.92
CA LEU A 40 -3.44 -6.25 -0.50
C LEU A 40 -4.58 -5.30 -0.12
N PHE A 41 -4.79 -4.22 -0.87
CA PHE A 41 -5.87 -3.28 -0.59
C PHE A 41 -7.26 -3.92 -0.73
N ASP A 42 -7.46 -4.76 -1.74
CA ASP A 42 -8.73 -5.49 -1.91
C ASP A 42 -8.97 -6.47 -0.75
N HIS A 43 -7.94 -7.19 -0.30
CA HIS A 43 -8.02 -8.06 0.86
C HIS A 43 -8.38 -7.27 2.12
N CYS A 44 -7.66 -6.18 2.42
CA CYS A 44 -7.93 -5.35 3.59
C CYS A 44 -9.34 -4.75 3.54
N ARG A 45 -9.77 -4.23 2.39
CA ARG A 45 -11.12 -3.68 2.20
C ARG A 45 -12.20 -4.73 2.46
N LYS A 46 -12.05 -5.94 1.92
CA LYS A 46 -13.00 -7.05 2.12
C LYS A 46 -13.14 -7.45 3.59
N GLN A 47 -12.06 -7.31 4.35
CA GLN A 47 -12.02 -7.64 5.77
C GLN A 47 -12.30 -6.44 6.70
N GLY A 48 -12.57 -5.25 6.14
CA GLY A 48 -12.76 -4.03 6.94
C GLY A 48 -11.48 -3.56 7.66
N ILE A 49 -10.30 -4.01 7.23
CA ILE A 49 -9.01 -3.61 7.80
C ILE A 49 -8.64 -2.25 7.20
N ALA A 50 -8.70 -1.21 8.03
CA ALA A 50 -8.23 0.13 7.68
C ALA A 50 -7.02 0.49 8.54
N VAL A 51 -6.02 1.13 7.93
CA VAL A 51 -4.95 1.78 8.71
C VAL A 51 -5.57 3.02 9.36
N PRO A 52 -5.47 3.21 10.68
CA PRO A 52 -5.87 4.46 11.30
C PRO A 52 -4.98 5.53 10.68
N ILE A 53 -5.57 6.43 9.89
CA ILE A 53 -4.88 7.64 9.49
C ILE A 53 -4.60 8.34 10.81
N ALA A 54 -3.35 8.30 11.27
CA ALA A 54 -2.91 9.18 12.33
C ALA A 54 -2.99 10.58 11.74
N SER A 55 -4.19 11.17 11.81
CA SER A 55 -4.40 12.59 11.64
C SER A 55 -3.37 13.20 12.57
N LYS A 56 -2.33 13.83 12.01
CA LYS A 56 -1.50 14.71 12.80
C LYS A 56 -2.48 15.65 13.48
N LEU A 57 -2.60 15.52 14.81
CA LEU A 57 -3.17 16.56 15.65
C LEU A 57 -2.36 17.81 15.31
N VAL A 58 -2.92 18.64 14.44
CA VAL A 58 -2.45 19.99 14.24
C VAL A 58 -2.86 20.71 15.52
N THR A 59 -1.97 20.71 16.51
CA THR A 59 -2.05 21.65 17.62
C THR A 59 -1.70 23.02 17.03
N HIS A 60 -2.70 23.69 16.45
CA HIS A 60 -2.68 25.14 16.37
C HIS A 60 -3.07 25.67 17.76
N GLU A 61 -2.12 25.75 18.69
CA GLU A 61 -2.25 26.66 19.82
C GLU A 61 -1.60 27.98 19.44
N ASN A 62 -2.45 28.96 19.18
CA ASN A 62 -2.10 30.37 19.10
C ASN A 62 -3.02 31.15 20.05
N ALA A 63 -2.47 31.68 21.14
CA ALA A 63 -2.95 32.80 21.97
C ALA A 63 -1.94 32.88 23.15
N GLY A 64 -1.18 33.95 23.37
CA GLY A 64 -1.61 35.34 23.49
C GLY A 64 -1.49 35.74 24.97
N ALA A 65 -0.38 36.38 25.34
CA ALA A 65 -0.21 37.24 26.51
C ALA A 65 1.05 38.09 26.31
#